data_AF-A0A543IWZ2-F1
#
_entry.id   AF-A0A543IWZ2-F1
#
_cell.length_a   1.000
_cell.length_b   1.000
_cell.length_c   1.000
_cell.angle_alpha   90.00
_cell.angle_beta   90.00
_cell.angle_gamma   90.00
#
_symmetry.space_group_name_H-M   'P 1'
#
loop_
_entity.id
_entity.type
_entity.pdbx_description
1 polymer ?
#
loop_
_entity_poly.entity_id
_entity_poly.type
_entity_poly.pdbx_seq_one_letter_code
_entity_poly.pdbx_strand_id
1 'polypeptide(L)'
;MITAAALAAGVGSAVSQALYATTNQQHIPPEALGRVLSVASVGAFAFGPIGPAGAGPVAAAAGIPAVLGAATAIQVAMCLAVLAVPAVRRLTPPAPQRPADEVAEGAR
;
A
#
# COMPACT_ATOMS: atom_id res chain seq x y z
N MET A 1 -11.05 17.65 -17.89
CA MET A 1 -10.61 16.24 -17.98
C MET A 1 -9.53 15.90 -16.97
N ILE A 2 -8.40 16.63 -16.94
CA ILE A 2 -7.31 16.38 -15.96
C ILE A 2 -7.77 16.49 -14.50
N THR A 3 -8.61 17.47 -14.16
CA THR A 3 -9.13 17.65 -12.78
C THR A 3 -9.99 16.48 -12.32
N ALA A 4 -10.88 15.98 -13.18
CA ALA A 4 -11.70 14.81 -12.88
C ALA A 4 -10.85 13.54 -12.70
N ALA A 5 -9.82 13.36 -13.54
CA ALA A 5 -8.88 12.25 -13.42
C ALA A 5 -8.06 12.34 -12.11
N ALA A 6 -7.59 13.53 -11.75
CA ALA A 6 -6.87 13.75 -10.49
C ALA A 6 -7.76 13.50 -9.26
N LEU A 7 -9.03 13.92 -9.32
CA LEU A 7 -10.00 13.66 -8.26
C LEU A 7 -10.24 12.15 -8.10
N ALA A 8 -10.49 11.43 -9.19
CA ALA A 8 -10.70 10.00 -9.18
C ALA A 8 -9.48 9.24 -8.64
N ALA A 9 -8.27 9.63 -9.05
CA ALA A 9 -7.03 9.06 -8.54
C ALA A 9 -6.86 9.32 -7.03
N GLY A 10 -7.15 10.55 -6.56
CA GLY A 10 -7.09 10.90 -5.15
C GLY A 10 -8.06 10.09 -4.28
N VAL A 11 -9.32 9.99 -4.71
CA VAL A 11 -10.34 9.19 -4.00
C VAL A 11 -9.94 7.72 -3.95
N GLY A 12 -9.52 7.14 -5.08
CA GLY A 12 -9.08 5.74 -5.14
C GLY A 12 -7.88 5.46 -4.23
N SER A 13 -6.89 6.37 -4.21
CA SER A 13 -5.72 6.25 -3.34
C SER A 13 -6.10 6.36 -1.86
N ALA A 14 -7.01 7.25 -1.50
CA ALA A 14 -7.46 7.42 -0.12
C ALA A 14 -8.18 6.16 0.40
N VAL A 15 -9.09 5.60 -0.41
CA VAL A 15 -9.80 4.36 -0.07
C VAL A 15 -8.83 3.19 0.05
N SER A 16 -7.89 3.05 -0.89
CA SER A 16 -6.85 2.01 -0.85
C SER A 16 -6.00 2.11 0.42
N GLN A 17 -5.56 3.32 0.78
CA GLN A 17 -4.78 3.54 2.00
C GLN A 17 -5.58 3.24 3.27
N ALA A 18 -6.85 3.62 3.32
CA ALA A 18 -7.72 3.31 4.45
C ALA A 18 -7.87 1.78 4.63
N LEU A 19 -8.15 1.06 3.54
CA LEU A 19 -8.26 -0.40 3.55
C LEU A 19 -6.94 -1.09 3.90
N TYR A 20 -5.82 -0.57 3.41
CA TYR A 20 -4.50 -1.07 3.74
C TYR A 20 -4.21 -0.91 5.24
N ALA A 21 -4.48 0.27 5.79
CA ALA A 21 -4.29 0.55 7.21
C ALA A 21 -5.16 -0.35 8.09
N THR A 22 -6.45 -0.51 7.78
CA THR A 22 -7.36 -1.36 8.56
C THR A 22 -7.01 -2.84 8.45
N THR A 23 -6.64 -3.32 7.26
CA THR A 23 -6.24 -4.71 7.05
C THR A 23 -4.97 -5.05 7.83
N ASN A 24 -3.96 -4.17 7.79
CA ASN A 24 -2.72 -4.35 8.54
C ASN A 24 -2.98 -4.33 10.06
N GLN A 25 -3.85 -3.44 10.54
CA GLN A 25 -4.21 -3.39 11.97
C GLN A 25 -4.97 -4.63 12.44
N GLN A 26 -5.79 -5.23 11.58
CA GLN A 26 -6.57 -6.42 11.92
C GLN A 26 -5.78 -7.73 11.87
N HIS A 27 -4.77 -7.83 11.00
CA HIS A 27 -4.05 -9.09 10.76
C HIS A 27 -2.63 -9.13 11.33
N ILE A 28 -2.05 -7.99 11.73
CA ILE A 28 -0.68 -7.92 12.26
C ILE A 28 -0.73 -7.64 13.77
N PRO A 29 -0.24 -8.54 14.64
CA PRO A 29 -0.19 -8.31 16.08
C PRO A 29 0.67 -7.08 16.41
N PRO A 30 0.31 -6.30 17.44
CA PRO A 30 0.91 -4.99 17.72
C PRO A 30 2.43 -5.04 17.93
N GLU A 31 3.01 -6.17 18.35
CA GLU A 31 4.45 -6.32 18.53
C GLU A 31 5.24 -6.46 17.20
N ALA A 32 4.61 -6.92 16.12
CA ALA A 32 5.25 -7.12 14.81
C ALA A 32 4.99 -5.96 13.83
N LEU A 33 3.95 -5.18 14.08
CA LEU A 33 3.46 -4.09 13.24
C LEU A 33 4.55 -3.03 12.99
N GLY A 34 5.31 -2.68 14.03
CA GLY A 34 6.42 -1.73 13.92
C GLY A 34 7.57 -2.18 13.00
N ARG A 35 7.89 -3.49 12.96
CA ARG A 35 8.95 -4.03 12.08
C ARG A 35 8.52 -4.06 10.62
N VAL A 36 7.29 -4.51 10.36
CA VAL A 36 6.73 -4.57 8.99
C VAL A 36 6.60 -3.16 8.40
N LEU A 37 6.07 -2.20 9.17
CA LEU A 37 5.96 -0.82 8.72
C LEU A 37 7.32 -0.13 8.57
N SER A 38 8.32 -0.47 9.40
CA SER A 38 9.68 0.05 9.22
C SER A 38 10.28 -0.43 7.89
N VAL A 39 10.15 -1.71 7.55
CA VAL A 39 10.63 -2.26 6.25
C VAL A 39 9.90 -1.60 5.08
N ALA A 40 8.58 -1.44 5.17
CA ALA A 40 7.80 -0.76 4.14
C ALA A 40 8.22 0.70 3.96
N SER A 41 8.47 1.41 5.06
CA SER A 41 8.88 2.83 5.05
C SER A 41 10.28 3.00 4.47
N VAL A 42 11.22 2.11 4.79
CA VAL A 42 12.56 2.10 4.17
C VAL A 42 12.45 1.91 2.66
N GLY A 43 11.58 1.00 2.21
CA GLY A 43 11.28 0.83 0.78
C GLY A 43 10.75 2.13 0.15
N ALA A 44 9.79 2.80 0.80
CA ALA A 44 9.25 4.07 0.31
C ALA A 44 10.32 5.17 0.23
N PHE A 45 11.22 5.28 1.21
CA PHE A 45 12.32 6.24 1.17
C PHE A 45 13.38 5.92 0.12
N ALA A 46 13.63 4.65 -0.17
CA ALA A 46 14.54 4.24 -1.23
C ALA A 46 13.95 4.53 -2.63
N PHE A 47 12.68 4.21 -2.85
CA PHE A 47 12.03 4.39 -4.15
C PHE A 47 11.52 5.82 -4.40
N GLY A 48 11.23 6.58 -3.34
CA GLY A 48 10.74 7.96 -3.40
C GLY A 48 11.59 8.90 -4.27
N PRO A 49 12.93 8.96 -4.11
CA PRO A 49 13.78 9.79 -4.95
C PRO A 49 14.16 9.14 -6.28
N ILE A 50 14.20 7.80 -6.36
CA ILE A 50 14.63 7.08 -7.58
C ILE A 50 13.64 7.27 -8.72
N GLY A 51 12.34 7.27 -8.43
CA GLY A 51 11.29 7.44 -9.45
C GLY A 51 11.42 8.77 -10.22
N PRO A 52 11.40 9.93 -9.54
CA PRO A 52 11.56 11.23 -10.19
C PRO A 52 12.95 11.44 -10.81
N ALA A 53 14.01 10.94 -10.17
CA ALA A 53 15.37 11.06 -10.68
C ALA A 53 15.56 10.34 -12.03
N GLY A 54 14.94 9.17 -12.20
CA GLY A 54 14.95 8.43 -13.47
C GLY A 54 13.96 9.00 -14.50
N ALA A 55 12.85 9.60 -14.07
CA ALA A 55 11.83 10.13 -14.97
C ALA A 55 12.34 11.28 -15.87
N GLY A 56 13.24 12.12 -15.36
CA GLY A 56 13.80 13.26 -16.11
C GLY A 56 14.60 12.85 -17.35
N PRO A 57 15.67 12.04 -17.22
CA PRO A 57 16.47 11.57 -18.36
C PRO A 57 15.65 10.78 -19.38
N VAL A 58 14.72 9.94 -18.92
CA VAL A 58 13.85 9.14 -19.80
C VAL A 58 12.85 10.03 -20.54
N ALA A 59 12.32 11.07 -19.89
CA ALA A 59 11.44 12.06 -20.55
C ALA A 59 12.19 12.87 -21.61
N ALA A 60 13.45 13.22 -21.36
CA ALA A 60 14.29 13.94 -22.31
C ALA A 60 14.65 13.10 -23.54
N ALA A 61 14.78 11.78 -23.40
CA ALA A 61 15.15 10.87 -24.49
C ALA A 61 13.94 10.29 -25.26
N ALA A 62 12.84 9.95 -24.58
CA ALA A 62 11.70 9.21 -25.16
C ALA A 62 10.38 10.01 -25.18
N GLY A 63 10.35 11.19 -24.56
CA GLY A 63 9.16 12.05 -24.49
C GLY A 63 8.21 11.72 -23.35
N ILE A 64 7.42 12.73 -22.96
CA ILE A 64 6.42 12.67 -21.87
C ILE A 64 5.43 11.49 -22.00
N PRO A 65 4.80 11.21 -23.17
CA PRO A 65 3.81 10.14 -23.25
C PRO A 65 4.41 8.75 -23.01
N ALA A 66 5.67 8.50 -23.39
CA ALA A 66 6.34 7.22 -23.13
C ALA A 66 6.60 7.02 -21.64
N VAL A 67 7.01 8.07 -20.92
CA VAL A 67 7.23 8.02 -19.46
C VAL A 67 5.91 7.79 -18.71
N LEU A 68 4.85 8.49 -19.10
CA LEU A 68 3.52 8.30 -18.50
C LEU A 68 2.98 6.89 -18.77
N GLY A 69 3.19 6.37 -19.98
CA GLY A 69 2.85 4.99 -20.33
C GLY A 69 3.61 3.97 -19.49
N ALA A 70 4.93 4.12 -19.34
CA ALA A 70 5.76 3.24 -18.53
C ALA A 70 5.36 3.28 -17.05
N ALA A 71 5.15 4.48 -16.48
CA ALA A 71 4.70 4.63 -15.10
C ALA A 71 3.34 3.95 -14.86
N THR A 72 2.41 4.11 -15.80
CA THR A 72 1.10 3.44 -15.75
C THR A 72 1.24 1.92 -15.81
N ALA A 73 2.07 1.40 -16.73
CA ALA A 73 2.30 -0.03 -16.87
C ALA A 73 2.92 -0.64 -15.60
N ILE A 74 3.91 0.02 -15.01
CA ILE A 74 4.54 -0.40 -13.75
C ILE A 74 3.51 -0.41 -12.62
N GLN A 75 2.69 0.64 -12.51
CA GLN A 75 1.64 0.72 -11.50
C GLN A 75 0.63 -0.42 -11.62
N VAL A 76 0.16 -0.70 -12.84
CA VAL A 76 -0.77 -1.82 -13.10
C VAL A 76 -0.12 -3.16 -12.80
N ALA A 77 1.15 -3.36 -13.18
CA ALA A 77 1.89 -4.57 -12.89
C ALA A 77 2.03 -4.81 -11.37
N MET A 78 2.31 -3.76 -10.59
CA MET A 78 2.35 -3.85 -9.13
C MET A 78 0.97 -4.20 -8.54
N CYS A 79 -0.10 -3.58 -9.02
CA CYS A 79 -1.46 -3.92 -8.59
C CYS A 79 -1.78 -5.40 -8.89
N LEU A 80 -1.42 -5.89 -10.09
CA LEU A 80 -1.61 -7.29 -10.46
C LEU A 80 -0.76 -8.23 -9.60
N ALA A 81 0.48 -7.86 -9.29
CA ALA A 81 1.35 -8.64 -8.42
C ALA A 81 0.75 -8.77 -7.02
N VAL A 82 0.23 -7.68 -6.44
CA VAL A 82 -0.46 -7.70 -5.14
C VAL A 82 -1.71 -8.57 -5.21
N LEU A 83 -2.53 -8.45 -6.26
CA LEU A 83 -3.72 -9.30 -6.45
C LEU A 83 -3.38 -10.78 -6.67
N ALA A 84 -2.20 -11.08 -7.20
CA ALA A 84 -1.73 -12.46 -7.37
C ALA A 84 -1.32 -13.10 -6.03
N VAL A 85 -1.04 -12.31 -4.98
CA VAL A 85 -0.70 -12.84 -3.65
C VAL A 85 -1.93 -13.51 -3.03
N PRO A 86 -1.91 -14.84 -2.77
CA PRO A 86 -3.05 -15.57 -2.22
C PRO A 86 -3.49 -15.05 -0.84
N ALA A 87 -2.55 -14.49 -0.05
CA ALA A 87 -2.83 -13.87 1.24
C ALA A 87 -3.75 -12.64 1.13
N VAL A 88 -3.70 -11.90 0.02
CA VAL A 88 -4.61 -10.78 -0.26
C VAL A 88 -5.96 -11.29 -0.75
N ARG A 89 -5.97 -12.38 -1.53
CA ARG A 89 -7.21 -13.01 -2.04
C ARG A 89 -8.00 -13.79 -1.00
N ARG A 90 -7.34 -14.26 0.07
CA ARG A 90 -7.94 -15.02 1.16
C ARG A 90 -7.70 -14.32 2.49
N LEU A 91 -8.09 -13.04 2.57
CA LEU A 91 -8.25 -12.36 3.85
C LEU A 91 -9.38 -13.07 4.62
N THR A 92 -9.00 -14.04 5.45
CA THR A 92 -9.91 -14.67 6.40
C THR A 92 -10.21 -13.63 7.48
N PRO A 93 -11.48 -13.28 7.73
CA PRO A 93 -11.84 -12.34 8.79
C PRO A 93 -11.17 -12.74 10.11
N PRO A 94 -10.64 -11.77 10.89
CA PRO A 94 -10.06 -12.09 12.19
C PRO A 94 -11.08 -12.87 13.02
N ALA A 95 -10.66 -14.01 13.57
CA ALA A 95 -11.47 -14.68 14.59
C ALA A 95 -11.77 -13.65 15.70
N PRO A 96 -13.03 -13.56 16.18
CA PRO A 96 -13.40 -12.58 17.19
C PRO A 96 -12.42 -12.70 18.36
N GLN A 97 -11.65 -11.62 18.59
CA GLN A 97 -10.71 -11.52 19.69
C GLN A 97 -11.54 -11.70 20.97
N ARG A 98 -11.42 -12.86 21.62
CA ARG A 98 -11.99 -13.06 22.95
C ARG A 98 -11.36 -11.98 23.85
N PRO A 99 -12.18 -11.17 24.55
CA PRO A 99 -11.68 -10.03 25.30
C PRO A 99 -10.57 -10.47 26.25
N ALA A 100 -9.38 -9.88 26.09
CA ALA A 100 -8.32 -9.95 27.09
C ALA A 100 -8.75 -9.33 28.43
N ASP A 101 -9.95 -8.76 28.50
CA ASP A 101 -10.60 -8.25 29.71
C ASP A 101 -10.97 -9.37 30.70
N GLU A 102 -11.20 -10.63 30.27
CA GLU A 102 -11.44 -11.74 31.24
C GLU A 102 -10.17 -12.11 32.03
N VAL A 103 -8.97 -11.83 31.51
CA VAL A 103 -7.71 -12.13 32.21
C VAL A 103 -7.34 -11.01 33.18
N ALA A 104 -7.78 -9.77 32.92
CA ALA A 104 -7.62 -8.65 33.84
C ALA A 104 -8.69 -8.64 34.96
N GLU A 105 -9.90 -9.13 34.71
CA GLU A 105 -10.95 -9.28 35.73
C GLU A 105 -10.68 -10.47 36.68
N GLY A 106 -9.98 -11.52 36.22
CA GLY A 106 -9.54 -12.66 37.03
C GLY A 106 -8.31 -12.41 37.91
N ALA A 107 -7.72 -11.22 37.84
CA ALA A 107 -6.57 -10.80 38.66
C ALA A 107 -6.92 -9.69 39.68
N ARG A 108 -8.22 -9.47 39.94
CA ARG A 108 -8.68 -8.87 41.20
C ARG A 108 -8.36 -9.79 42.37
#